data_AF-A0A427UIZ1-F1
#
_entry.id   AF-A0A427UIZ1-F1
#
_cell.length_a   1.000
_cell.length_b   1.000
_cell.length_c   1.000
_cell.angle_alpha   90.00
_cell.angle_beta   90.00
_cell.angle_gamma   90.00
#
_symmetry.space_group_name_H-M   'P 1'
#
loop_
_entity.id
_entity.type
_entity.pdbx_description
1 polymer ?
#
loop_
_entity_poly.entity_id
_entity_poly.type
_entity_poly.pdbx_seq_one_letter_code
_entity_poly.pdbx_strand_id
1 'polypeptide(L)'
;MLKKLNKPDPLDQIMLARITADDFGLPESDPVKDNAWFKTRASIQIKSAIKAISNATNQHDFITAQAQAESFITAALDYEFIDLSEKAVWLEEMATVVRIQTIGESA
;
A
#
# COMPACT_ATOMS: atom_id res chain seq x y z
N MET A 1 -22.15 26.16 -43.65
CA MET A 1 -21.75 27.11 -42.57
C MET A 1 -21.38 26.28 -41.35
N LEU A 2 -20.17 26.48 -40.84
CA LEU A 2 -19.50 25.62 -39.84
C LEU A 2 -20.24 25.64 -38.49
N LYS A 3 -20.49 24.44 -37.94
CA LYS A 3 -20.99 24.23 -36.57
C LYS A 3 -20.05 24.95 -35.60
N LYS A 4 -20.60 25.85 -34.76
CA LYS A 4 -19.88 26.40 -33.61
C LYS A 4 -19.45 25.22 -32.72
N LEU A 5 -18.16 24.91 -32.73
CA LEU A 5 -17.56 24.05 -31.72
C LEU A 5 -17.77 24.74 -30.37
N ASN A 6 -18.49 24.07 -29.47
CA ASN A 6 -18.67 24.52 -28.10
C ASN A 6 -17.30 24.86 -27.52
N LYS A 7 -17.21 26.01 -26.83
CA LYS A 7 -16.01 26.36 -26.05
C LYS A 7 -15.67 25.16 -25.16
N PRO A 8 -14.44 24.64 -25.20
CA PRO A 8 -14.05 23.54 -24.33
C PRO A 8 -14.29 23.96 -22.89
N ASP A 9 -14.98 23.11 -22.14
CA ASP A 9 -15.33 23.45 -20.77
C ASP A 9 -14.04 23.48 -19.91
N PRO A 10 -14.07 24.09 -18.71
CA PRO A 10 -12.89 24.17 -17.86
C PRO A 10 -12.31 22.80 -17.47
N LEU A 11 -13.14 21.76 -17.36
CA LEU A 11 -12.71 20.39 -17.08
C LEU A 11 -12.00 19.78 -18.29
N ASP A 12 -12.53 19.97 -19.50
CA ASP A 12 -11.89 19.52 -20.75
C ASP A 12 -10.47 20.08 -20.87
N GLN A 13 -10.28 21.36 -20.52
CA GLN A 13 -8.97 22.02 -20.56
C GLN A 13 -8.02 21.47 -19.49
N ILE A 14 -8.52 21.20 -18.27
CA ILE A 14 -7.72 20.59 -17.19
C ILE A 14 -7.31 19.16 -17.55
N MET A 15 -8.24 18.37 -18.07
CA MET A 15 -7.99 16.98 -18.47
C MET A 15 -6.98 16.92 -19.61
N LEU A 16 -7.15 17.76 -20.64
CA LEU A 16 -6.21 17.85 -21.75
C LEU A 16 -4.82 18.28 -21.25
N ALA A 17 -4.74 19.34 -20.44
CA ALA A 17 -3.48 19.83 -19.89
C ALA A 17 -2.77 18.76 -19.05
N ARG A 18 -3.52 17.94 -18.29
CA ARG A 18 -2.93 16.87 -17.49
C ARG A 18 -2.45 15.71 -18.34
N ILE A 19 -3.23 15.26 -19.33
CA ILE A 19 -2.87 14.12 -20.20
C ILE A 19 -1.66 14.44 -21.09
N THR A 20 -1.49 15.71 -21.45
CA THR A 20 -0.35 16.18 -22.27
C THR A 20 0.83 16.68 -21.45
N ALA A 21 0.78 16.60 -20.12
CA ALA A 21 1.89 17.04 -19.28
C ALA A 21 3.07 16.06 -19.40
N ASP A 22 4.30 16.56 -19.40
CA ASP A 22 5.51 15.74 -19.52
C ASP A 22 5.66 14.74 -18.34
N ASP A 23 5.03 15.05 -17.21
CA ASP A 23 4.97 14.20 -16.02
C ASP A 23 3.72 13.30 -15.97
N PHE A 24 2.91 13.28 -17.03
CA PHE A 24 1.69 12.48 -17.05
C PHE A 24 2.00 10.98 -17.01
N GLY A 25 1.49 10.31 -15.98
CA GLY A 25 1.74 8.89 -15.77
C GLY A 25 3.16 8.58 -15.26
N LEU A 26 4.03 9.59 -15.14
CA LEU A 26 5.27 9.41 -14.41
C LEU A 26 4.96 9.42 -12.91
N PRO A 27 5.57 8.51 -12.11
CA PRO A 27 5.56 8.67 -10.67
C PRO A 27 6.11 10.07 -10.38
N GLU A 28 5.38 10.81 -9.55
CA GLU A 28 5.68 12.20 -9.19
C GLU A 28 7.20 12.35 -9.02
N SER A 29 7.79 13.26 -9.80
CA SER A 29 9.23 13.52 -9.84
C SER A 29 9.69 14.25 -8.57
N ASP A 30 9.23 13.77 -7.42
CA ASP A 30 9.63 14.23 -6.12
C ASP A 30 10.97 13.56 -5.81
N PRO A 31 12.09 14.32 -5.82
CA PRO A 31 13.40 13.78 -5.49
C PRO A 31 13.48 13.19 -4.07
N VAL A 32 12.42 13.32 -3.26
CA VAL A 32 12.28 12.74 -1.92
C VAL A 32 11.79 11.28 -1.95
N LYS A 33 11.21 10.78 -3.05
CA LYS A 33 10.65 9.42 -3.15
C LYS A 33 11.67 8.44 -3.75
N ASP A 34 12.79 8.28 -3.06
CA ASP A 34 13.81 7.27 -3.40
C ASP A 34 13.43 5.88 -2.85
N ASN A 35 14.26 4.88 -3.13
CA ASN A 35 14.04 3.51 -2.63
C ASN A 35 13.95 3.47 -1.09
N ALA A 36 14.71 4.32 -0.38
CA ALA A 36 14.67 4.36 1.08
C ALA A 36 13.32 4.89 1.60
N TRP A 37 12.72 5.85 0.91
CA TRP A 37 11.37 6.32 1.19
C TRP A 37 10.34 5.20 1.02
N PHE A 38 10.38 4.47 -0.09
CA PHE A 38 9.44 3.37 -0.34
C PHE A 38 9.64 2.21 0.65
N LYS A 39 10.88 1.85 0.95
CA LYS A 39 11.21 0.87 2.01
C LYS A 39 10.66 1.27 3.37
N THR A 40 10.78 2.55 3.73
CA THR A 40 10.21 3.09 4.97
C THR A 40 8.70 2.97 4.98
N ARG A 41 8.02 3.32 3.88
CA ARG A 41 6.56 3.18 3.77
C ARG A 41 6.10 1.74 3.87
N ALA A 42 6.76 0.82 3.15
CA ALA A 42 6.49 -0.61 3.21
C ALA A 42 6.63 -1.14 4.65
N SER A 43 7.71 -0.76 5.34
CA SER A 43 7.96 -1.18 6.72
C SER A 43 6.88 -0.68 7.69
N ILE A 44 6.41 0.57 7.51
CA ILE A 44 5.30 1.13 8.29
C ILE A 44 4.00 0.36 8.04
N GLN A 45 3.70 0.03 6.79
CA GLN A 45 2.50 -0.73 6.42
C GLN A 45 2.51 -2.14 7.00
N ILE A 46 3.62 -2.87 6.86
CA ILE A 46 3.80 -4.22 7.44
C ILE A 46 3.62 -4.16 8.96
N LYS A 47 4.34 -3.26 9.64
CA LYS A 47 4.27 -3.10 11.10
C LYS A 47 2.86 -2.76 11.58
N SER A 48 2.15 -1.90 10.85
CA SER A 48 0.78 -1.50 11.19
C SER A 48 -0.19 -2.66 11.04
N ALA A 49 -0.06 -3.47 9.98
CA ALA A 49 -0.87 -4.66 9.77
C ALA A 49 -0.59 -5.74 10.83
N ILE A 50 0.68 -6.01 11.15
CA ILE A 50 1.05 -6.95 12.23
C ILE A 50 0.46 -6.48 13.58
N LYS A 51 0.51 -5.17 13.88
CA LYS A 51 -0.13 -4.62 15.07
C LYS A 51 -1.66 -4.73 15.04
N ALA A 52 -2.28 -4.67 13.87
CA ALA A 52 -3.72 -4.88 13.74
C ALA A 52 -4.11 -6.33 14.07
N ILE A 53 -3.25 -7.32 13.79
CA ILE A 53 -3.47 -8.72 14.19
C ILE A 53 -3.60 -8.83 15.71
N SER A 54 -2.69 -8.22 16.49
CA SER A 54 -2.77 -8.27 17.97
C SER A 54 -3.95 -7.51 18.55
N ASN A 55 -4.45 -6.50 17.82
CA ASN A 55 -5.52 -5.62 18.29
C ASN A 55 -6.91 -6.01 17.78
N ALA A 56 -7.00 -7.04 16.94
CA ALA A 56 -8.28 -7.52 16.44
C ALA A 56 -9.17 -7.94 17.63
N THR A 57 -10.47 -7.69 17.50
CA THR A 57 -11.46 -8.02 18.54
C THR A 57 -12.44 -9.09 18.09
N ASN A 58 -12.37 -9.48 16.82
CA ASN A 58 -13.22 -10.48 16.19
C ASN A 58 -12.46 -11.19 15.06
N GLN A 59 -13.02 -12.32 14.62
CA GLN A 59 -12.39 -13.17 13.62
C GLN A 59 -12.21 -12.48 12.27
N HIS A 60 -13.14 -11.61 11.88
CA HIS A 60 -13.07 -10.92 10.59
C HIS A 60 -11.88 -9.95 10.54
N ASP A 61 -11.73 -9.12 11.58
CA ASP A 61 -10.62 -8.17 11.70
C ASP A 61 -9.28 -8.90 11.76
N PHE A 62 -9.23 -10.04 12.46
CA PHE A 62 -8.05 -10.87 12.56
C PHE A 62 -7.60 -11.41 11.20
N ILE A 63 -8.50 -12.07 10.47
CA ILE A 63 -8.21 -12.63 9.13
C ILE A 63 -7.82 -11.50 8.17
N THR A 64 -8.50 -10.35 8.24
CA THR A 64 -8.22 -9.20 7.39
C THR A 64 -6.83 -8.65 7.67
N ALA A 65 -6.46 -8.45 8.93
CA ALA A 65 -5.14 -7.97 9.32
C ALA A 65 -4.02 -8.97 8.94
N GLN A 66 -4.29 -10.27 9.08
CA GLN A 66 -3.36 -11.32 8.65
C GLN A 66 -3.11 -11.25 7.13
N ALA A 67 -4.17 -11.30 6.33
CA ALA A 67 -4.07 -11.24 4.87
C ALA A 67 -3.39 -9.93 4.40
N GLN A 68 -3.67 -8.82 5.09
CA GLN A 68 -3.06 -7.53 4.80
C GLN A 68 -1.55 -7.53 5.09
N ALA A 69 -1.12 -8.12 6.22
CA ALA A 69 0.31 -8.25 6.54
C ALA A 69 1.05 -9.10 5.48
N GLU A 70 0.49 -10.26 5.10
CA GLU A 70 1.07 -11.13 4.07
C GLU A 70 1.18 -10.41 2.71
N SER A 71 0.14 -9.66 2.35
CA SER A 71 0.11 -8.90 1.10
C SER A 71 1.15 -7.78 1.09
N PHE A 72 1.32 -7.05 2.19
CA PHE A 72 2.34 -6.01 2.29
C PHE A 72 3.77 -6.57 2.29
N ILE A 73 4.02 -7.69 2.97
CA ILE A 73 5.33 -8.36 2.93
C ILE A 73 5.66 -8.83 1.51
N THR A 74 4.68 -9.42 0.82
CA THR A 74 4.86 -9.91 -0.56
C THR A 74 5.12 -8.75 -1.51
N ALA A 75 4.28 -7.70 -1.46
CA ALA A 75 4.48 -6.51 -2.29
C ALA A 75 5.84 -5.84 -2.03
N ALA A 76 6.27 -5.76 -0.77
CA ALA A 76 7.57 -5.18 -0.43
C ALA A 76 8.74 -5.96 -1.04
N LEU A 77 8.62 -7.30 -1.15
CA LEU A 77 9.61 -8.12 -1.85
C LEU A 77 9.52 -7.94 -3.37
N ASP A 78 8.31 -7.96 -3.94
CA ASP A 78 8.08 -7.86 -5.39
C ASP A 78 8.59 -6.52 -5.97
N TYR A 79 8.50 -5.45 -5.19
CA TYR A 79 9.04 -4.13 -5.54
C TYR A 79 10.50 -3.93 -5.09
N GLU A 80 11.17 -4.97 -4.59
CA GLU A 80 12.57 -4.94 -4.14
C GLU A 80 12.86 -3.90 -3.03
N PHE A 81 11.84 -3.55 -2.25
CA PHE A 81 11.99 -2.68 -1.09
C PHE A 81 12.65 -3.42 0.09
N ILE A 82 12.45 -4.73 0.15
CA ILE A 82 13.08 -5.64 1.11
C ILE A 82 13.69 -6.84 0.40
N ASP A 83 14.65 -7.50 1.05
CA ASP A 83 15.20 -8.77 0.58
C ASP A 83 14.54 -10.01 1.23
N LEU A 84 14.99 -11.21 0.82
CA LEU A 84 14.48 -12.47 1.35
C LEU A 84 14.76 -12.67 2.85
N SER A 85 15.86 -12.11 3.36
CA SER A 85 16.21 -12.20 4.78
C SER A 85 15.31 -11.30 5.62
N GLU A 86 15.03 -10.09 5.14
CA GLU A 86 14.08 -9.16 5.75
C GLU A 86 12.65 -9.73 5.71
N LYS A 87 12.24 -10.36 4.60
CA LYS A 87 10.96 -11.09 4.53
C LYS A 87 10.85 -12.17 5.60
N ALA A 88 11.90 -12.95 5.83
CA ALA A 88 11.88 -14.00 6.85
C ALA A 88 11.68 -13.43 8.27
N VAL A 89 12.31 -12.29 8.58
CA VAL A 89 12.12 -11.58 9.85
C VAL A 89 10.67 -11.13 10.02
N TRP A 90 10.09 -10.49 9.00
CA TRP A 90 8.70 -10.03 9.05
C TRP A 90 7.70 -11.18 9.21
N LEU A 91 7.94 -12.32 8.55
CA LEU A 91 7.10 -13.51 8.69
C LEU A 91 7.19 -14.11 10.10
N GLU A 92 8.36 -14.11 10.73
CA GLU A 92 8.51 -14.60 12.11
C GLU A 92 7.82 -13.66 13.12
N GLU A 93 7.93 -12.34 12.93
CA GLU A 93 7.21 -11.36 13.75
C GLU A 93 5.69 -11.56 13.65
N MET A 94 5.20 -11.71 12.42
CA MET A 94 3.80 -11.97 12.15
C MET A 94 3.33 -13.29 12.78
N ALA A 95 4.09 -14.39 12.61
CA ALA A 95 3.78 -15.69 13.18
C ALA A 95 3.76 -15.66 14.72
N THR A 96 4.62 -14.85 15.34
CA THR A 96 4.63 -14.63 16.78
C THR A 96 3.34 -13.96 17.24
N VAL A 97 2.90 -12.90 16.55
CA VAL A 97 1.65 -12.19 16.90
C VAL A 97 0.42 -13.06 16.66
N VAL A 98 0.39 -13.84 15.57
CA VAL A 98 -0.69 -14.80 15.30
C VAL A 98 -0.81 -15.84 16.41
N ARG A 99 0.31 -16.38 16.90
CA ARG A 99 0.32 -17.40 17.98
C ARG A 99 -0.20 -16.90 19.32
N ILE A 100 -0.01 -15.62 19.64
CA ILE A 100 -0.46 -15.05 20.92
C ILE A 100 -1.90 -14.51 20.86
N GLN A 101 -2.48 -14.41 19.67
CA GLN A 101 -3.84 -13.89 19.52
C GLN A 101 -4.87 -14.95 19.93
N THR A 102 -5.75 -14.59 20.85
CA THR A 102 -6.73 -15.49 21.50
C THR A 102 -8.16 -15.31 20.96
N ILE A 103 -8.36 -14.55 19.88
CA ILE A 103 -9.66 -14.45 19.21
C ILE A 103 -10.11 -15.86 18.82
N GLY A 104 -11.25 -16.29 19.38
CA GLY A 104 -11.76 -17.64 19.26
C GLY A 104 -11.68 -18.48 20.54
N GLU A 105 -10.98 -18.02 21.59
CA GLU A 105 -10.94 -18.68 22.90
C GLU A 105 -12.06 -18.21 23.87
N SER A 106 -13.04 -17.45 23.36
CA SER A 106 -14.21 -17.05 24.15
C SER A 106 -15.32 -18.11 24.08
N ALA A 107 -15.37 -18.90 25.16
CA ALA A 107 -16.41 -19.84 25.61
C ALA A 107 -16.41 -21.27 25.03
#